data_AF-A0A9X1X935-F1
#
_entry.id   AF-A0A9X1X935-F1
#
_cell.length_a   1.000
_cell.length_b   1.000
_cell.length_c   1.000
_cell.angle_alpha   90.00
_cell.angle_beta   90.00
_cell.angle_gamma   90.00
#
_symmetry.space_group_name_H-M   'P 1'
#
loop_
_entity.id
_entity.type
_entity.pdbx_description
1 polymer ?
#
loop_
_entity_poly.entity_id
_entity_poly.type
_entity_poly.pdbx_seq_one_letter_code
_entity_poly.pdbx_strand_id
1 'polypeptide(L)'
;MLAILRQELDSMVRVIFLVTLSPADRLHYINQTLNNEKWTLAGTRTQITDRQMVDFANTLYGWTRSVYKFGCAFIHLSVMADYNNSNPFLQLSISEQQDIKQHLHNYYQYPLSYNLSVATTGPYLLKVLQKVSSNLEYELQKL
;
A
#
# COMPACT_ATOMS: atom_id res chain seq x y z
N MET A 1 1.14 -16.33 -4.97
CA MET A 1 -0.01 -15.59 -4.40
C MET A 1 0.44 -14.33 -3.65
N LEU A 2 1.32 -14.42 -2.64
CA LEU A 2 1.81 -13.25 -1.89
C LEU A 2 2.68 -12.27 -2.72
N ALA A 3 3.45 -12.77 -3.71
CA ALA A 3 4.19 -11.90 -4.62
C ALA A 3 3.27 -11.05 -5.52
N ILE A 4 2.17 -11.64 -6.01
CA ILE A 4 1.13 -10.93 -6.78
C ILE A 4 0.45 -9.91 -5.88
N LEU A 5 0.09 -10.30 -4.65
CA LEU A 5 -0.49 -9.40 -3.66
C LEU A 5 0.36 -8.14 -3.43
N ARG A 6 1.68 -8.31 -3.34
CA ARG A 6 2.62 -7.20 -3.20
C ARG A 6 2.66 -6.31 -4.45
N GLN A 7 2.65 -6.91 -5.64
CA GLN A 7 2.59 -6.16 -6.90
C GLN A 7 1.31 -5.33 -7.00
N GLU A 8 0.14 -5.93 -6.71
CA GLU A 8 -1.15 -5.23 -6.72
C GLU A 8 -1.16 -4.04 -5.74
N LEU A 9 -0.60 -4.23 -4.54
CA LEU A 9 -0.51 -3.15 -3.55
C LEU A 9 0.45 -2.04 -3.96
N ASP A 10 1.59 -2.36 -4.60
CA ASP A 10 2.50 -1.34 -5.14
C ASP A 10 1.81 -0.51 -6.23
N SER A 11 1.09 -1.19 -7.14
CA SER A 11 0.25 -0.52 -8.14
C SER A 11 -0.82 0.37 -7.50
N MET A 12 -1.49 -0.09 -6.44
CA MET A 12 -2.49 0.71 -5.72
C MET A 12 -1.88 1.96 -5.07
N VAL A 13 -0.69 1.88 -4.48
CA VAL A 13 0.00 3.06 -3.91
C VAL A 13 0.30 4.09 -5.00
N ARG A 14 0.76 3.65 -6.17
CA ARG A 14 0.99 4.53 -7.34
C ARG A 14 -0.29 5.19 -7.82
N VAL A 15 -1.41 4.45 -7.89
CA VAL A 15 -2.70 5.04 -8.28
C VAL A 15 -3.19 6.05 -7.24
N ILE A 16 -3.12 5.73 -5.94
CA ILE A 16 -3.48 6.66 -4.86
C ILE A 16 -2.67 7.95 -4.97
N PHE A 17 -1.37 7.85 -5.25
CA PHE A 17 -0.54 9.01 -5.51
C PHE A 17 -1.10 9.82 -6.70
N LEU A 18 -1.34 9.20 -7.85
CA LEU A 18 -1.84 9.89 -9.04
C LEU A 18 -3.20 10.59 -8.85
N VAL A 19 -4.15 9.98 -8.13
CA VAL A 19 -5.49 10.58 -7.94
C VAL A 19 -5.45 11.81 -7.03
N THR A 20 -4.45 11.92 -6.17
CA THR A 20 -4.29 13.09 -5.28
C THR A 20 -3.59 14.29 -5.94
N LEU A 21 -3.01 14.10 -7.13
CA LEU A 21 -2.33 15.16 -7.86
C LEU A 21 -3.29 16.05 -8.66
N SER A 22 -2.79 17.23 -9.03
CA SER A 22 -3.44 18.09 -10.02
C SER A 22 -3.61 17.36 -11.36
N PRO A 23 -4.63 17.72 -12.19
CA PRO A 23 -4.82 17.09 -13.49
C PRO A 23 -3.58 17.16 -14.41
N ALA A 24 -2.83 18.27 -14.35
CA ALA A 24 -1.62 18.47 -15.15
C ALA A 24 -0.49 17.53 -14.72
N ASP A 25 -0.19 17.46 -13.42
CA ASP A 25 0.84 16.56 -12.88
C ASP A 25 0.47 15.09 -13.09
N ARG A 26 -0.82 14.76 -12.91
CA ARG A 26 -1.33 13.41 -13.16
C ARG A 26 -1.10 13.00 -14.61
N LEU A 27 -1.48 13.84 -15.57
CA LEU A 27 -1.31 13.56 -16.99
C LEU A 27 0.18 13.41 -17.35
N HIS A 28 1.04 14.25 -16.78
CA HIS A 28 2.49 14.17 -16.95
C HIS A 28 3.02 12.79 -16.56
N TYR A 29 2.72 12.29 -15.36
CA TYR A 29 3.20 10.97 -14.92
C TYR A 29 2.53 9.79 -15.65
N ILE A 30 1.27 9.93 -16.06
CA ILE A 30 0.58 8.93 -16.91
C ILE A 30 1.35 8.79 -18.24
N ASN A 31 1.70 9.90 -18.90
CA ASN A 31 2.44 9.86 -20.15
C ASN A 31 3.81 9.19 -19.98
N GLN A 32 4.54 9.50 -18.91
CA GLN A 32 5.82 8.83 -18.62
C GLN A 32 5.63 7.31 -18.45
N THR A 33 4.56 6.89 -17.79
CA THR A 33 4.24 5.46 -17.64
C THR A 33 3.97 4.79 -18.98
N LEU A 34 3.16 5.42 -19.84
CA LEU A 34 2.81 4.90 -21.17
C LEU A 34 4.00 4.84 -22.12
N ASN A 35 4.98 5.72 -21.93
CA ASN A 35 6.24 5.74 -22.69
C ASN A 35 7.34 4.86 -22.10
N ASN A 36 7.05 4.09 -21.04
CA ASN A 36 8.03 3.27 -20.31
C ASN A 36 9.21 4.09 -19.75
N GLU A 37 8.93 5.32 -19.32
CA GLU A 37 9.88 6.25 -18.72
C GLU A 37 9.80 6.23 -17.19
N LYS A 38 10.90 6.62 -16.54
CA LYS A 38 10.91 6.87 -15.10
C LYS A 38 10.18 8.18 -14.80
N TRP A 39 9.39 8.20 -13.73
CA TRP A 39 8.71 9.42 -13.30
C TRP A 39 9.71 10.49 -12.87
N THR A 40 9.60 11.67 -13.45
CA THR A 40 10.43 12.84 -13.13
C THR A 40 9.55 14.07 -12.96
N LEU A 41 9.90 14.96 -12.03
CA LEU A 41 9.16 16.22 -11.86
C LEU A 41 9.17 17.03 -13.16
N ALA A 42 8.03 17.65 -13.49
CA ALA A 42 7.87 18.44 -14.70
C ALA A 42 8.96 19.52 -14.83
N GLY A 43 9.57 19.63 -16.02
CA GLY A 43 10.64 20.59 -16.29
C GLY A 43 11.99 20.27 -15.64
N THR A 44 12.14 19.11 -14.98
CA THR A 44 13.40 18.71 -14.34
C THR A 44 13.81 17.28 -14.71
N ARG A 45 15.03 16.88 -14.34
CA ARG A 45 15.48 15.48 -14.38
C ARG A 45 15.36 14.78 -13.03
N THR A 46 14.76 15.44 -12.03
CA THR A 46 14.63 14.89 -10.68
C THR A 46 13.61 13.77 -10.69
N GLN A 47 14.06 12.54 -10.43
CA GLN A 47 13.20 11.36 -10.38
C GLN A 47 12.34 11.37 -9.12
N ILE A 48 11.08 10.98 -9.27
CA ILE A 48 10.23 10.60 -8.14
C ILE A 48 10.67 9.21 -7.69
N THR A 49 11.05 9.11 -6.42
CA THR A 49 11.42 7.85 -5.77
C THR A 49 10.23 7.24 -5.04
N ASP A 50 10.27 5.93 -4.82
CA ASP A 50 9.27 5.24 -3.97
C ASP A 50 9.22 5.88 -2.57
N ARG A 51 10.37 6.34 -2.04
CA ARG A 51 10.43 7.10 -0.77
C ARG A 51 9.63 8.39 -0.80
N GLN A 52 9.62 9.13 -1.91
CA GLN A 52 8.81 10.35 -2.02
C GLN A 52 7.32 10.02 -2.11
N MET A 53 6.94 8.93 -2.80
CA MET A 53 5.55 8.46 -2.79
C MET A 53 5.12 8.01 -1.40
N VAL A 54 6.02 7.36 -0.66
CA VAL A 54 5.85 6.99 0.76
C VAL A 54 5.67 8.22 1.64
N ASP A 55 6.57 9.19 1.56
CA ASP A 55 6.54 10.41 2.37
C ASP A 55 5.23 11.18 2.10
N PHE A 56 4.82 11.26 0.82
CA PHE A 56 3.53 11.80 0.43
C PHE A 56 2.36 11.00 1.01
N ALA A 57 2.38 9.67 0.90
CA ALA A 57 1.32 8.81 1.46
C ALA A 57 1.18 8.95 2.98
N ASN A 58 2.28 9.24 3.69
CA ASN A 58 2.27 9.53 5.13
C ASN A 58 1.57 10.85 5.49
N THR A 59 1.42 11.77 4.53
CA THR A 59 0.60 12.98 4.69
C THR A 59 -0.89 12.73 4.47
N LEU A 60 -1.25 11.59 3.87
CA LEU A 60 -2.64 11.21 3.64
C LEU A 60 -3.30 10.68 4.92
N TYR A 61 -4.62 10.82 5.01
CA TYR A 61 -5.41 10.41 6.18
C TYR A 61 -6.43 9.32 5.81
N GLY A 62 -6.85 8.53 6.80
CA GLY A 62 -7.91 7.53 6.64
C GLY A 62 -7.46 6.28 5.87
N TRP A 63 -8.22 5.92 4.83
CA TRP A 63 -8.05 4.64 4.15
C TRP A 63 -6.77 4.60 3.30
N THR A 64 -6.36 5.70 2.68
CA THR A 64 -5.12 5.81 1.89
C THR A 64 -3.87 5.55 2.73
N ARG A 65 -3.82 6.11 3.95
CA ARG A 65 -2.78 5.79 4.95
C ARG A 65 -2.79 4.32 5.34
N SER A 66 -3.97 3.70 5.40
CA SER A 66 -4.08 2.26 5.68
C SER A 66 -3.50 1.43 4.54
N VAL A 67 -3.80 1.75 3.27
CA VAL A 67 -3.20 1.06 2.11
C VAL A 67 -1.69 1.09 2.16
N TYR A 68 -1.11 2.24 2.48
CA TYR A 68 0.33 2.38 2.62
C TYR A 68 0.91 1.50 3.74
N LYS A 69 0.33 1.56 4.95
CA LYS A 69 0.80 0.74 6.09
C LYS A 69 0.70 -0.76 5.81
N PHE A 70 -0.37 -1.19 5.14
CA PHE A 70 -0.47 -2.56 4.66
C PHE A 70 0.59 -2.85 3.59
N GLY A 71 0.73 -1.99 2.57
CA GLY A 71 1.74 -2.12 1.52
C GLY A 71 3.15 -2.33 2.08
N CYS A 72 3.57 -1.53 3.07
CA CYS A 72 4.83 -1.73 3.80
C CYS A 72 4.91 -3.10 4.46
N ALA A 73 3.88 -3.51 5.21
CA ALA A 73 3.81 -4.85 5.78
C ALA A 73 3.97 -5.96 4.73
N PHE A 74 3.32 -5.83 3.58
CA PHE A 74 3.38 -6.81 2.49
C PHE A 74 4.70 -6.80 1.71
N ILE A 75 5.42 -5.67 1.66
CA ILE A 75 6.79 -5.63 1.13
C ILE A 75 7.68 -6.55 1.97
N HIS A 76 7.57 -6.50 3.30
CA HIS A 76 8.27 -7.42 4.20
C HIS A 76 7.80 -8.87 4.06
N LEU A 77 6.51 -9.11 3.76
CA LEU A 77 6.02 -10.44 3.42
C LEU A 77 6.74 -10.97 2.16
N SER A 78 6.78 -10.20 1.07
CA SER A 78 7.27 -10.69 -0.22
C SER A 78 8.75 -11.12 -0.28
N VAL A 79 9.57 -10.68 0.67
CA VAL A 79 11.02 -11.02 0.74
C VAL A 79 11.26 -12.40 1.37
N MET A 80 10.30 -12.95 2.12
CA MET A 80 10.49 -14.27 2.73
C MET A 80 9.94 -15.35 1.80
N ALA A 81 10.80 -16.20 1.25
CA ALA A 81 10.36 -17.39 0.51
C ALA A 81 9.76 -18.46 1.44
N ASP A 82 10.03 -18.38 2.75
CA ASP A 82 9.75 -19.43 3.72
C ASP A 82 8.95 -18.90 4.94
N TYR A 83 7.70 -18.53 4.67
CA TYR A 83 6.74 -18.06 5.68
C TYR A 83 6.37 -19.13 6.72
N ASN A 84 6.71 -20.39 6.46
CA ASN A 84 6.49 -21.48 7.39
C ASN A 84 7.52 -21.46 8.53
N ASN A 85 8.71 -20.88 8.29
CA ASN A 85 9.83 -20.91 9.23
C ASN A 85 10.14 -19.56 9.89
N SER A 86 9.59 -18.44 9.39
CA SER A 86 9.78 -17.13 10.05
C SER A 86 8.56 -16.24 9.90
N ASN A 87 8.23 -15.52 10.98
CA ASN A 87 7.12 -14.58 11.01
C ASN A 87 7.57 -13.23 10.43
N PRO A 88 7.13 -12.86 9.22
CA PRO A 88 7.60 -11.65 8.54
C PRO A 88 7.13 -10.34 9.20
N PHE A 89 6.07 -10.38 10.01
CA PHE A 89 5.62 -9.22 10.77
C PHE A 89 6.62 -8.79 11.86
N LEU A 90 7.59 -9.65 12.21
CA LEU A 90 8.67 -9.30 13.15
C LEU A 90 9.67 -8.29 12.58
N GLN A 91 9.69 -8.08 11.25
CA GLN A 91 10.53 -7.05 10.63
C GLN A 91 9.95 -5.64 10.76
N LEU A 92 8.68 -5.54 11.17
CA LEU A 92 8.00 -4.27 11.37
C LEU A 92 8.30 -3.70 12.75
N SER A 93 8.35 -2.37 12.84
CA SER A 93 8.36 -1.69 14.13
C SER A 93 7.08 -1.99 14.92
N ILE A 94 7.16 -1.86 16.25
CA ILE A 94 6.00 -2.07 17.13
C ILE A 94 4.83 -1.17 16.74
N SER A 95 5.11 0.08 16.35
CA SER A 95 4.09 1.03 15.88
C SER A 95 3.37 0.52 14.63
N GLU A 96 4.12 0.04 13.63
CA GLU A 96 3.53 -0.51 12.40
C GLU A 96 2.70 -1.77 12.68
N GLN A 97 3.18 -2.64 13.57
CA GLN A 97 2.42 -3.82 13.99
C GLN A 97 1.11 -3.42 14.68
N GLN A 98 1.14 -2.44 15.59
CA GLN A 98 -0.05 -1.92 16.25
C GLN A 98 -1.04 -1.31 15.26
N ASP A 99 -0.55 -0.54 14.30
CA ASP A 99 -1.38 0.07 13.27
C ASP A 99 -2.14 -0.97 12.43
N ILE A 100 -1.45 -2.04 12.01
CA ILE A 100 -2.05 -3.15 11.26
C ILE A 100 -3.11 -3.85 12.12
N LYS A 101 -2.79 -4.16 13.38
CA LYS A 101 -3.75 -4.77 14.31
C LYS A 101 -4.99 -3.91 14.49
N GLN A 102 -4.80 -2.61 14.71
CA GLN A 102 -5.90 -1.69 14.94
C GLN A 102 -6.78 -1.56 13.70
N HIS A 103 -6.19 -1.52 12.50
CA HIS A 103 -6.98 -1.52 11.27
C HIS A 103 -7.79 -2.82 11.12
N LEU A 104 -7.14 -3.98 11.27
CA LEU A 104 -7.84 -5.27 11.18
C LEU A 104 -8.95 -5.38 12.22
N HIS A 105 -8.74 -4.83 13.41
CA HIS A 105 -9.73 -4.78 14.48
C HIS A 105 -10.92 -3.89 14.10
N ASN A 106 -10.66 -2.66 13.67
CA ASN A 106 -11.69 -1.68 13.36
C ASN A 106 -12.59 -2.11 12.19
N TYR A 107 -12.03 -2.75 11.16
CA TYR A 107 -12.77 -3.12 9.95
C TYR A 107 -13.27 -4.56 9.94
N TYR A 108 -12.60 -5.47 10.64
CA TYR A 108 -12.88 -6.91 10.56
C TYR A 108 -12.93 -7.61 11.91
N GLN A 109 -12.97 -6.86 13.02
CA GLN A 109 -13.07 -7.39 14.38
C GLN A 109 -11.91 -8.34 14.76
N TYR A 110 -10.73 -8.14 14.17
CA TYR A 110 -9.53 -8.91 14.53
C TYR A 110 -9.20 -8.79 16.02
N PRO A 111 -8.92 -9.90 16.74
CA PRO A 111 -8.59 -9.85 18.16
C PRO A 111 -7.25 -9.15 18.42
N LEU A 112 -7.26 -8.04 19.17
CA LEU A 112 -6.02 -7.30 19.50
C LEU A 112 -5.03 -8.10 20.34
N SER A 113 -5.48 -9.16 21.01
CA SER A 113 -4.63 -10.09 21.76
C SER A 113 -3.78 -10.99 20.86
N TYR A 114 -4.12 -11.17 19.59
CA TYR A 114 -3.41 -12.09 18.69
C TYR A 114 -2.12 -11.47 18.18
N ASN A 115 -1.02 -12.21 18.15
CA ASN A 115 0.18 -11.77 17.44
C ASN A 115 -0.07 -11.77 15.93
N LEU A 116 0.50 -10.79 15.23
CA LEU A 116 0.45 -10.78 13.77
C LEU A 116 1.30 -11.92 13.24
N SER A 117 0.73 -12.77 12.40
CA SER A 117 1.40 -13.82 11.66
C SER A 117 0.61 -14.12 10.40
N VAL A 118 1.20 -14.81 9.42
CA VAL A 118 0.48 -15.20 8.20
C VAL A 118 -0.77 -16.03 8.54
N ALA A 119 -0.72 -16.87 9.56
CA ALA A 119 -1.85 -17.68 10.01
C ALA A 119 -2.99 -16.82 10.58
N THR A 120 -2.68 -15.79 11.38
CA THR A 120 -3.70 -14.94 11.99
C THR A 120 -4.23 -13.88 11.03
N THR A 121 -3.41 -13.38 10.11
CA THR A 121 -3.81 -12.32 9.15
C THR A 121 -4.35 -12.87 7.83
N GLY A 122 -3.93 -14.07 7.42
CA GLY A 122 -4.30 -14.73 6.17
C GLY A 122 -5.80 -14.65 5.82
N PRO A 123 -6.71 -15.00 6.76
CA PRO A 123 -8.16 -14.95 6.54
C PRO A 123 -8.72 -13.55 6.23
N TYR A 124 -7.99 -12.49 6.56
CA TYR A 124 -8.41 -11.10 6.40
C TYR A 124 -7.85 -10.45 5.14
N LEU A 125 -6.81 -11.04 4.52
CA LEU A 125 -6.08 -10.45 3.40
C LEU A 125 -6.99 -10.09 2.22
N LEU A 126 -7.83 -11.03 1.78
CA LEU A 126 -8.74 -10.79 0.67
C LEU A 126 -9.77 -9.70 0.99
N LYS A 127 -10.25 -9.64 2.24
CA LYS A 127 -11.20 -8.60 2.68
C LYS A 127 -10.56 -7.22 2.66
N VAL A 128 -9.32 -7.11 3.15
CA VAL A 128 -8.54 -5.88 3.09
C VAL A 128 -8.40 -5.41 1.64
N LEU A 129 -8.00 -6.29 0.72
CA LEU A 129 -7.86 -5.93 -0.70
C LEU A 129 -9.17 -5.48 -1.34
N GLN A 130 -10.26 -6.21 -1.09
CA GLN A 130 -11.58 -5.82 -1.59
C GLN A 130 -11.97 -4.44 -1.09
N LYS A 131 -11.72 -4.14 0.20
CA LYS A 131 -12.00 -2.83 0.76
C LYS A 131 -11.15 -1.74 0.10
N VAL A 132 -9.86 -1.98 -0.09
CA VAL A 132 -8.97 -1.04 -0.79
C VAL A 132 -9.42 -0.80 -2.22
N SER A 133 -9.72 -1.86 -2.98
CA SER A 133 -10.23 -1.77 -4.35
C SER A 133 -11.51 -0.96 -4.42
N SER A 134 -12.50 -1.25 -3.56
CA SER A 134 -13.78 -0.52 -3.55
C SER A 134 -13.63 0.97 -3.22
N ASN A 135 -12.72 1.32 -2.30
CA ASN A 135 -12.45 2.72 -1.98
C ASN A 135 -11.76 3.42 -3.17
N LEU A 136 -10.85 2.73 -3.86
CA LEU A 136 -10.18 3.27 -5.03
C LEU A 136 -11.18 3.50 -6.18
N GLU A 137 -12.03 2.52 -6.48
CA GLU A 137 -13.10 2.67 -7.47
C GLU A 137 -13.99 3.88 -7.18
N TYR A 138 -14.35 4.09 -5.91
CA TYR A 138 -15.11 5.26 -5.49
C TYR A 138 -14.38 6.58 -5.71
N GLU A 139 -13.07 6.67 -5.44
CA GLU A 139 -12.31 7.89 -5.75
C GLU A 139 -12.17 8.14 -7.25
N LEU A 140 -11.98 7.08 -8.04
CA LEU A 140 -11.88 7.19 -9.50
C LEU A 140 -13.17 7.74 -10.13
N GLN A 141 -14.33 7.44 -9.55
CA GLN A 141 -15.62 7.99 -10.01
C GLN A 141 -15.78 9.50 -9.77
N LYS A 142 -14.94 10.12 -8.93
CA LYS A 142 -14.99 11.57 -8.64
C LYS A 142 -14.11 12.40 -9.58
N LEU A 143 -13.31 11.75 -10.41
CA LEU A 143 -12.41 12.38 -11.38
C LEU A 143 -13.15 12.74 -12.66
#